data_AF-A0A484FZG9-F1
#
_entry.id   AF-A0A484FZG9-F1
#
_cell.length_a   1.000
_cell.length_b   1.000
_cell.length_c   1.000
_cell.angle_alpha   90.00
_cell.angle_beta   90.00
_cell.angle_gamma   90.00
#
_symmetry.space_group_name_H-M   'P 1'
#
loop_
_entity.id
_entity.type
_entity.pdbx_description
1 polymer ?
#
loop_
_entity_poly.entity_id
_entity_poly.type
_entity_poly.pdbx_seq_one_letter_code
_entity_poly.pdbx_strand_id
1 'polypeptide(L)'
;MSILFPPWHRAYLALYEQVLFRLAGRIAGWFTNATERSAYQAAAANFRIPYWDWAMAPPEGESAFLPEFETPGIQVRFPNMDRNEASTLRGGR
;
A
#
# COMPACT_ATOMS: atom_id res chain seq x y z
N MET A 1 1.49 -2.81 -32.00
CA MET A 1 1.40 -2.10 -30.70
C MET A 1 0.47 -0.90 -30.85
N SER A 2 -0.48 -0.71 -29.94
CA SER A 2 -1.42 0.42 -29.97
C SER A 2 -0.83 1.64 -29.27
N ILE A 3 -0.92 2.82 -29.88
CA ILE A 3 -0.48 4.09 -29.29
C ILE A 3 -1.29 4.48 -28.04
N LEU A 4 -2.49 3.92 -27.89
CA LEU A 4 -3.35 4.18 -26.75
C LEU A 4 -2.89 3.47 -25.47
N PHE A 5 -1.97 2.51 -25.57
CA PHE A 5 -1.55 1.71 -24.42
C PHE A 5 -1.01 2.58 -23.26
N PRO A 6 0.02 3.45 -23.42
CA PRO A 6 0.50 4.25 -22.29
C PRO A 6 -0.51 5.28 -21.75
N PRO A 7 -1.23 6.05 -22.59
CA PRO A 7 -2.25 7.00 -22.11
C PRO A 7 -3.36 6.34 -21.28
N TRP A 8 -3.84 5.18 -21.71
CA TRP A 8 -4.92 4.47 -21.02
C TRP A 8 -4.48 3.99 -19.64
N HIS A 9 -3.27 3.43 -19.53
CA HIS A 9 -2.72 2.98 -18.24
C HIS A 9 -2.49 4.16 -17.28
N ARG A 10 -2.05 5.33 -17.78
CA ARG A 10 -1.92 6.52 -16.93
C ARG A 10 -3.26 6.96 -16.35
N ALA A 11 -4.32 7.00 -17.16
CA ALA A 11 -5.66 7.36 -16.69
C ALA A 11 -6.22 6.33 -15.69
N TYR A 12 -6.00 5.04 -15.98
CA TYR A 12 -6.39 3.95 -15.08
C TYR A 12 -5.68 4.04 -13.72
N LEU A 13 -4.35 4.22 -13.71
CA LEU A 13 -3.58 4.36 -12.48
C LEU A 13 -3.98 5.60 -11.68
N ALA A 14 -4.29 6.72 -12.34
CA ALA A 14 -4.80 7.92 -11.66
C ALA A 14 -6.15 7.67 -10.95
N LEU A 15 -7.07 6.96 -11.62
CA LEU A 15 -8.35 6.58 -11.01
C LEU A 15 -8.15 5.60 -9.84
N TYR A 16 -7.26 4.62 -10.01
CA TYR A 16 -6.93 3.64 -8.98
C TYR A 16 -6.32 4.32 -7.74
N GLU A 17 -5.37 5.24 -7.94
CA GLU A 17 -4.78 6.06 -6.86
C GLU A 17 -5.83 6.92 -6.16
N GLN A 18 -6.73 7.55 -6.90
CA GLN A 18 -7.79 8.37 -6.32
C GLN A 18 -8.71 7.58 -5.38
N VAL A 19 -9.05 6.33 -5.73
CA VAL A 19 -9.88 5.47 -4.87
C VAL A 19 -9.10 5.06 -3.62
N LEU A 20 -7.85 4.62 -3.78
CA LEU A 20 -7.00 4.23 -2.65
C LEU A 20 -6.75 5.39 -1.67
N PHE A 21 -6.47 6.58 -2.17
CA PHE A 21 -6.27 7.79 -1.36
C PHE A 21 -7.50 8.10 -0.50
N ARG A 22 -8.71 8.00 -1.07
CA ARG A 22 -9.97 8.21 -0.34
C ARG A 22 -10.17 7.16 0.76
N LEU A 23 -9.88 5.90 0.46
CA LEU A 23 -10.00 4.80 1.42
C LEU A 23 -8.97 4.95 2.56
N ALA A 24 -7.73 5.30 2.24
CA ALA A 24 -6.68 5.56 3.22
C ALA A 24 -7.08 6.68 4.19
N GLY A 25 -7.58 7.81 3.68
CA GLY A 25 -8.09 8.90 4.52
C GLY A 25 -9.28 8.48 5.39
N ARG A 26 -10.19 7.65 4.86
CA ARG A 26 -11.32 7.12 5.62
C ARG A 26 -10.87 6.20 6.76
N ILE A 27 -9.94 5.29 6.50
CA ILE A 27 -9.39 4.36 7.49
C ILE A 27 -8.60 5.13 8.57
N ALA A 28 -7.82 6.15 8.17
CA ALA A 28 -7.12 7.03 9.10
C ALA A 28 -8.09 7.74 10.09
N GLY A 29 -9.31 8.05 9.63
CA GLY A 29 -10.35 8.61 10.47
C GLY A 29 -10.96 7.65 11.50
N TRP A 30 -10.76 6.34 11.34
CA TRP A 30 -11.29 5.33 12.26
C TRP A 30 -10.44 5.16 13.53
N PHE A 31 -9.21 5.70 13.57
CA PHE A 31 -8.34 5.57 14.73
C PHE A 31 -8.90 6.37 15.91
N THR A 32 -9.11 5.70 17.03
CA THR A 32 -9.68 6.32 18.24
C THR A 32 -8.66 7.22 18.96
N ASN A 33 -7.41 6.74 19.07
CA ASN A 33 -6.30 7.50 19.63
C ASN A 33 -6.01 8.76 18.81
N ALA A 34 -6.04 9.93 19.44
CA ALA A 34 -5.90 11.21 18.76
C ALA A 34 -4.51 11.42 18.12
N THR A 35 -3.46 10.94 18.78
CA THR A 35 -2.08 11.05 18.28
C THR A 35 -1.84 10.13 17.09
N GLU A 36 -2.35 8.89 17.15
CA GLU A 36 -2.22 7.97 16.02
C GLU A 36 -3.06 8.43 14.83
N ARG A 37 -4.29 8.90 15.08
CA ARG A 37 -5.17 9.44 14.04
C ARG A 37 -4.55 10.61 13.31
N SER A 38 -3.95 11.58 14.02
CA SER A 38 -3.32 12.72 13.36
C SER A 38 -2.10 12.30 12.52
N ALA A 39 -1.30 11.35 13.02
CA ALA A 39 -0.17 10.79 12.29
C ALA A 39 -0.62 10.05 11.01
N TYR A 40 -1.65 9.20 11.10
CA TYR A 40 -2.17 8.48 9.94
C TYR A 40 -2.93 9.37 8.96
N GLN A 41 -3.58 10.45 9.42
CA GLN A 41 -4.18 11.44 8.54
C GLN A 41 -3.11 12.20 7.74
N ALA A 42 -2.00 12.59 8.38
CA ALA A 42 -0.87 13.20 7.70
C ALA A 42 -0.22 12.23 6.69
N ALA A 43 -0.06 10.96 7.07
CA ALA A 43 0.45 9.93 6.17
C ALA A 43 -0.49 9.69 4.98
N ALA A 44 -1.80 9.61 5.21
CA ALA A 44 -2.81 9.46 4.17
C ALA A 44 -2.84 10.66 3.20
N ALA A 45 -2.63 11.89 3.69
CA ALA A 45 -2.53 13.08 2.85
C ALA A 45 -1.31 13.06 1.92
N ASN A 46 -0.22 12.41 2.34
CA ASN A 46 1.00 12.24 1.56
C ASN A 46 1.03 10.94 0.75
N PHE A 47 -0.03 10.14 0.78
CA PHE A 47 -0.07 8.82 0.15
C PHE A 47 0.04 8.92 -1.38
N ARG A 48 0.90 8.07 -1.94
CA ARG A 48 1.02 7.78 -3.37
C ARG A 48 1.20 6.29 -3.58
N ILE A 49 0.73 5.78 -4.71
CA ILE A 49 0.99 4.39 -5.07
C ILE A 49 2.49 4.25 -5.42
N PRO A 50 3.23 3.34 -4.78
CA PRO A 50 4.62 3.09 -5.14
C PRO A 50 4.71 2.46 -6.53
N TYR A 51 5.80 2.75 -7.24
CA TYR A 51 6.15 2.04 -8.48
C TYR A 51 7.14 0.92 -8.16
N TRP A 52 7.08 -0.16 -8.93
CA TRP A 52 8.09 -1.21 -8.90
C TRP A 52 9.06 -1.00 -10.07
N ASP A 53 10.31 -0.71 -9.73
CA ASP A 53 11.40 -0.62 -10.71
C ASP A 53 11.93 -2.03 -11.04
N TRP A 54 11.20 -2.74 -11.89
CA TRP A 54 11.54 -4.10 -12.31
C TRP A 54 12.87 -4.18 -13.09
N ALA A 55 13.40 -3.05 -13.56
CA ALA A 55 14.63 -2.99 -14.34
C ALA A 55 15.86 -2.65 -13.48
N MET A 56 15.68 -2.34 -12.20
CA MET A 56 16.78 -2.14 -11.27
C MET A 56 17.45 -3.47 -10.95
N ALA A 57 18.78 -3.50 -11.03
CA ALA A 57 19.55 -4.70 -10.66
C ALA A 57 19.43 -4.94 -9.15
N PRO A 58 18.99 -6.13 -8.70
CA PRO A 58 18.94 -6.44 -7.28
C PRO A 58 20.37 -6.49 -6.71
N PRO A 59 20.56 -6.15 -5.42
CA PRO A 59 21.82 -6.39 -4.71
C PRO A 59 22.24 -7.86 -4.80
N GLU A 60 23.55 -8.14 -4.66
CA GLU A 60 24.07 -9.51 -4.76
C GLU A 60 23.39 -10.45 -3.76
N GLY A 61 22.75 -11.52 -4.28
CA GLY A 61 22.06 -12.52 -3.47
C GLY A 61 20.61 -12.18 -3.12
N GLU A 62 20.07 -11.05 -3.58
CA GLU A 62 18.67 -10.65 -3.37
C GLU A 62 17.79 -10.90 -4.60
N SER A 63 16.47 -10.97 -4.38
CA SER A 63 15.47 -11.15 -5.43
C SER A 63 15.16 -9.86 -6.16
N ALA A 64 14.70 -9.96 -7.42
CA ALA A 64 14.17 -8.83 -8.18
C ALA A 64 12.75 -8.42 -7.76
N PHE A 65 12.07 -9.27 -6.98
CA PHE A 65 10.77 -8.96 -6.40
C PHE A 65 10.92 -8.12 -5.14
N LEU A 66 9.90 -7.31 -4.86
CA LEU A 66 9.80 -6.64 -3.56
C LEU A 66 9.70 -7.69 -2.44
N PRO A 67 10.37 -7.49 -1.29
CA PRO A 67 10.32 -8.43 -0.16
C PRO A 67 8.89 -8.79 0.26
N GLU A 68 7.96 -7.83 0.17
CA GLU A 68 6.56 -8.01 0.49
C GLU A 68 5.86 -9.08 -0.36
N PHE A 69 6.34 -9.33 -1.59
CA PHE A 69 5.80 -10.37 -2.46
C PHE A 69 6.30 -11.77 -2.12
N GLU A 70 7.40 -11.88 -1.39
CA GLU A 70 8.02 -13.15 -1.01
C GLU A 70 7.60 -13.58 0.38
N THR A 71 7.24 -12.61 1.24
CA THR A 71 6.73 -12.91 2.57
C THR A 71 5.31 -13.48 2.52
N PRO A 72 5.02 -14.57 3.25
CA PRO A 72 3.68 -15.18 3.27
C PRO A 72 2.62 -14.34 4.01
N GLY A 73 3.01 -13.22 4.62
CA GLY A 73 2.12 -12.27 5.25
C GLY A 73 2.83 -11.04 5.80
N ILE A 74 2.07 -9.97 5.98
CA ILE A 74 2.54 -8.65 6.42
C ILE A 74 1.81 -8.28 7.70
N GLN A 75 2.51 -7.64 8.64
CA GLN A 75 1.89 -7.09 9.85
C GLN A 75 1.32 -5.71 9.58
N VAL A 76 0.02 -5.53 9.85
CA VAL A 76 -0.69 -4.27 9.63
C VAL A 76 -1.32 -3.81 10.96
N ARG A 77 -1.21 -2.51 11.25
CA ARG A 77 -1.90 -1.88 12.38
C ARG A 77 -3.27 -1.38 11.95
N PHE A 78 -4.31 -1.84 12.64
CA PHE A 78 -5.69 -1.44 12.34
C PHE A 78 -6.26 -0.51 13.42
N PRO A 79 -7.23 0.36 13.06
CA PRO A 79 -7.77 1.39 13.94
C PRO A 79 -8.43 0.91 15.25
N ASN A 80 -8.88 -0.36 15.31
CA ASN A 80 -9.70 -0.91 16.40
C ASN A 80 -9.25 -2.31 16.87
N MET A 81 -7.98 -2.70 16.69
CA MET A 81 -7.52 -4.01 17.16
C MET A 81 -6.97 -3.91 18.59
N ASP A 82 -7.62 -4.59 19.52
CA ASP A 82 -7.07 -4.88 20.84
C ASP A 82 -5.75 -5.68 20.69
N ARG A 83 -4.86 -5.48 21.67
CA ARG A 83 -3.40 -5.73 21.67
C ARG A 83 -2.91 -7.13 21.23
N ASN A 84 -3.79 -8.07 20.89
CA ASN A 84 -3.48 -9.49 20.65
C ASN A 84 -3.79 -10.00 19.23
N GLU A 85 -4.30 -9.15 18.33
CA GLU A 85 -4.70 -9.57 16.97
C GLU A 85 -3.97 -8.77 15.88
N ALA A 86 -2.64 -8.79 15.86
CA ALA A 86 -1.91 -8.35 14.67
C ALA A 86 -2.25 -9.31 13.52
N SER A 87 -3.30 -9.02 12.76
CA SER A 87 -3.80 -9.92 11.72
C SER A 87 -2.76 -9.96 10.60
N THR A 88 -1.94 -10.99 10.62
CA THR A 88 -1.09 -11.35 9.49
C THR A 88 -2.03 -11.68 8.35
N LEU A 89 -2.04 -10.86 7.29
CA LEU A 89 -2.77 -11.16 6.07
C LEU A 89 -2.08 -12.36 5.41
N ARG A 90 -2.43 -13.56 5.89
CA ARG A 90 -1.83 -14.83 5.49
C ARG A 90 -2.35 -15.18 4.11
N GLY A 91 -1.46 -15.15 3.11
CA GLY A 91 -1.72 -15.76 1.81
C GLY A 91 -1.88 -17.26 1.97
N GLY A 92 -3.11 -17.71 2.21
CA GLY A 92 -3.49 -19.12 2.16
C GLY A 92 -3.50 -19.59 0.71
N ARG A 93 -2.80 -20.69 0.45
CA ARG A 93 -2.97 -21.52 -0.75
C ARG A 93 -4.42 -21.96 -0.92
#